data_AF-A0A924V2C0-F1
#
_entry.id   AF-A0A924V2C0-F1
#
_cell.length_a   1.000
_cell.length_b   1.000
_cell.length_c   1.000
_cell.angle_alpha   90.00
_cell.angle_beta   90.00
_cell.angle_gamma   90.00
#
_symmetry.space_group_name_H-M   'P 1'
#
loop_
_entity.id
_entity.type
_entity.pdbx_description
1 polymer ?
#
loop_
_entity_poly.entity_id
_entity_poly.type
_entity_poly.pdbx_seq_one_letter_code
_entity_poly.pdbx_strand_id
1 'polypeptide(L)' 'MKTAIITGITGQDGAYLAELLLGKGYTVYGTYRRTSSVNFWRI' A
#
# COMPACT_ATOMS: atom_id res chain seq x y z
N MET A 1 -4.89 -0.89 18.05
CA MET A 1 -4.10 -0.58 16.84
C MET A 1 -4.79 -1.27 15.66
N LYS A 2 -5.26 -0.51 14.66
CA LYS A 2 -6.01 -1.09 13.54
C LYS A 2 -5.04 -1.45 12.42
N THR A 3 -5.23 -2.62 11.80
CA THR A 3 -4.35 -3.13 10.75
C THR A 3 -5.11 -3.26 9.44
N ALA A 4 -4.49 -2.89 8.33
CA ALA A 4 -5.03 -3.04 6.98
C ALA A 4 -4.01 -3.71 6.06
N ILE A 5 -4.50 -4.58 5.17
CA ILE A 5 -3.71 -5.16 4.07
C ILE A 5 -4.20 -4.54 2.76
N ILE A 6 -3.28 -3.98 1.98
CA ILE A 6 -3.57 -3.43 0.65
C ILE A 6 -3.00 -4.34 -0.42
N THR A 7 -3.86 -4.82 -1.30
CA THR A 7 -3.46 -5.48 -2.55
C THR A 7 -3.33 -4.45 -3.66
N GLY A 8 -2.35 -4.62 -4.55
CA GLY A 8 -2.07 -3.60 -5.58
C GLY A 8 -1.49 -2.31 -5.01
N ILE A 9 -0.71 -2.41 -3.91
CA ILE A 9 -0.09 -1.26 -3.24
C ILE A 9 0.77 -0.39 -4.17
N THR A 10 1.34 -0.99 -5.21
CA THR A 10 2.19 -0.30 -6.20
C THR A 10 1.42 0.52 -7.24
N GLY A 11 0.09 0.39 -7.26
CA GLY A 11 -0.80 1.21 -8.08
C GLY A 11 -1.03 2.59 -7.48
N GLN A 12 -1.58 3.50 -8.28
CA GLN A 12 -1.89 4.87 -7.83
C GLN A 12 -2.87 4.85 -6.66
N ASP A 13 -4.00 4.17 -6.82
CA ASP A 13 -5.04 4.12 -5.78
C ASP A 13 -4.55 3.42 -4.50
N GLY A 14 -3.69 2.40 -4.65
CA GLY A 14 -3.07 1.69 -3.53
C GLY A 14 -2.18 2.62 -2.69
N ALA A 15 -1.39 3.46 -3.34
CA ALA A 15 -0.54 4.45 -2.68
C ALA A 15 -1.38 5.51 -1.93
N TYR A 16 -2.39 6.10 -2.59
CA TYR A 16 -3.27 7.09 -1.94
C TYR A 16 -4.04 6.49 -0.76
N LEU A 17 -4.52 5.26 -0.87
CA LEU A 17 -5.20 4.56 0.22
C LEU A 17 -4.25 4.29 1.39
N ALA A 18 -3.01 3.90 1.12
CA ALA A 18 -2.01 3.67 2.15
C ALA A 18 -1.72 4.94 2.94
N GLU A 19 -1.49 6.07 2.25
CA GLU A 19 -1.24 7.37 2.87
C GLU A 19 -2.42 7.80 3.76
N LEU A 20 -3.66 7.67 3.27
CA LEU A 20 -4.87 7.97 4.04
C LEU A 20 -4.98 7.11 5.31
N LEU A 21 -4.69 5.81 5.23
CA LEU A 21 -4.80 4.89 6.37
C LEU A 21 -3.70 5.10 7.39
N LEU A 22 -2.47 5.36 6.94
CA LEU A 22 -1.35 5.75 7.79
C LEU A 22 -1.69 7.04 8.56
N GLY A 23 -2.24 8.06 7.89
CA GLY A 23 -2.70 9.30 8.52
C GLY A 23 -3.82 9.10 9.56
N LYS A 24 -4.58 7.99 9.46
CA LYS A 24 -5.60 7.59 10.45
C LYS A 24 -5.05 6.71 11.58
N GLY A 25 -3.74 6.47 11.64
CA GLY A 25 -3.09 5.66 12.68
C GLY A 25 -3.23 4.16 12.49
N TYR A 26 -3.42 3.69 11.25
CA TYR A 26 -3.43 2.28 10.93
C TYR A 26 -2.00 1.75 10.70
N THR A 27 -1.78 0.48 11.00
CA THR A 27 -0.65 -0.28 10.47
C THR A 27 -1.04 -0.85 9.11
N VAL A 28 -0.29 -0.50 8.08
CA VAL A 28 -0.59 -0.90 6.70
C VAL A 28 0.45 -1.88 6.18
N TYR A 29 0.00 -3.01 5.64
CA TYR A 29 0.84 -3.98 4.94
C TYR A 29 0.48 -4.00 3.45
N GLY A 30 1.44 -3.68 2.60
CA GLY A 30 1.28 -3.74 1.14
C GLY A 30 1.68 -5.09 0.57
N THR A 31 0.91 -5.61 -0.38
CA THR A 31 1.28 -6.80 -1.16
C THR A 31 1.55 -6.43 -2.62
N TYR A 32 2.60 -7.02 -3.19
CA TYR A 32 2.97 -6.89 -4.60
C TYR A 32 3.16 -8.27 -5.22
N ARG A 33 2.98 -8.40 -6.55
CA ARG A 33 3.19 -9.68 -7.24
C ARG A 33 4.68 -9.91 -7.43
N ARG A 34 5.15 -11.14 -7.23
CA ARG A 34 6.55 -11.51 -7.50
C ARG A 34 6.95 -11.30 -8.96
N THR A 35 6.01 -11.47 -9.89
CA THR A 35 6.23 -11.34 -11.34
C THR A 35 5.98 -9.93 -11.90
N SER A 36 5.49 -8.99 -11.09
CA SER A 36 5.37 -7.60 -11.56
C SER A 36 6.75 -6.94 -11.59
N SER A 37 6.98 -6.09 -12.60
CA SER A 37 8.13 -5.18 -12.59
C SER A 37 8.11 -4.39 -11.28
N VAL A 38 9.13 -4.58 -10.46
CA VAL A 38 9.23 -3.95 -9.16
C VAL A 38 9.44 -2.46 -9.38
N ASN A 39 8.40 -1.66 -9.11
CA ASN A 39 8.47 -0.21 -9.26
C ASN A 39 7.76 0.47 -8.09
N PHE A 40 8.53 0.81 -7.07
CA PHE A 40 8.06 1.38 -5.81
C PHE A 40 8.09 2.90 -5.76
N TRP A 41 8.30 3.60 -6.88
CA TRP A 41 8.45 5.06 -6.86
C TRP A 41 7.27 5.86 -6.27
N ARG A 42 6.10 5.22 -6.12
CA ARG A 42 4.86 5.83 -5.59
C ARG A 42 4.64 5.58 -4.09
N ILE A 43 5.50 4.78 -3.44
CA ILE A 43 5.43 4.39 -2.03
C ILE A 43 6.69 4.90 -1.35
#